data_AF-D3RXQ8-F1
#
_entry.id   AF-D3RXQ8-F1
#
_cell.length_a   1.000
_cell.length_b   1.000
_cell.length_c   1.000
_cell.angle_alpha   90.00
_cell.angle_beta   90.00
_cell.angle_gamma   90.00
#
_symmetry.space_group_name_H-M   'P 1'
#
loop_
_entity.id
_entity.type
_entity.pdbx_description
1 polymer ?
#
loop_
_entity_poly.entity_id
_entity_poly.type
_entity_poly.pdbx_seq_one_letter_code
_entity_poly.pdbx_strand_id
1 'polypeptide(L)'
;MRTLLVLVLVSILISGCSQQQIKEKLIDQTANTAEVMKEKLIELASKRGFNQEIVYDLFKDLKERIILFNFYFQALTEDITIPNDSKMLADDLAKIIKEDIGGPINDTLFEDYETFKRQTYRINHIIETINEHFKTEIPKIKVSREYYEKLKVARKTMSYVPLVDSYNNLYYSSLKLPSDKNEHYWEFYKNLFLLGADIAFIEGKIGYRAAFKSTWEISNTLKLYNAKGVLGNKGYGLLLSEIHWLIRAEIGKGWVDLKDALRRAELI
;
A
#
# COMPACT_ATOMS: atom_id res chain seq x y z
N MET A 1 17.46 5.15 -26.83
CA MET A 1 16.41 5.10 -25.78
C MET A 1 15.63 6.41 -25.66
N ARG A 2 16.29 7.59 -25.58
CA ARG A 2 15.61 8.91 -25.58
C ARG A 2 14.77 9.19 -26.84
N THR A 3 15.20 8.74 -28.01
CA THR A 3 14.52 8.99 -29.31
C THR A 3 13.20 8.23 -29.47
N LEU A 4 13.11 7.00 -28.93
CA LEU A 4 11.86 6.21 -28.93
C LEU A 4 10.82 6.82 -27.97
N LEU A 5 11.29 7.37 -26.85
CA LEU A 5 10.48 8.01 -25.81
C LEU A 5 9.84 9.33 -26.28
N VAL A 6 10.56 10.10 -27.10
CA VAL A 6 10.05 11.35 -27.69
C VAL A 6 8.96 11.08 -28.73
N LEU A 7 9.07 9.99 -29.50
CA LEU A 7 8.06 9.62 -30.50
C LEU A 7 6.70 9.23 -29.87
N VAL A 8 6.71 8.60 -28.69
CA VAL A 8 5.48 8.25 -27.93
C VAL A 8 4.81 9.50 -27.34
N LEU A 9 5.59 10.51 -26.92
CA LEU A 9 5.07 11.76 -26.36
C LEU A 9 4.58 12.75 -27.43
N VAL A 10 5.26 12.83 -28.58
CA VAL A 10 4.89 13.75 -29.68
C VAL A 10 3.60 13.31 -30.38
N SER A 11 3.30 12.01 -30.42
CA SER A 11 2.09 11.48 -31.06
C SER A 11 0.81 11.70 -30.24
N ILE A 12 0.92 12.07 -28.95
CA ILE A 12 -0.23 12.40 -28.08
C ILE A 12 -0.67 13.86 -28.24
N LEU A 13 0.23 14.76 -28.67
CA LEU A 13 0.01 16.21 -28.69
C LEU A 13 -0.53 16.76 -30.01
N ILE A 14 -0.48 16.01 -31.11
CA ILE A 14 -0.90 16.48 -32.44
C ILE A 14 -2.02 15.59 -32.97
N SER A 15 -3.28 16.04 -32.85
CA SER A 15 -4.26 16.08 -33.96
C SER A 15 -5.72 16.14 -33.46
N GLY A 16 -6.37 17.26 -33.79
CA GLY A 16 -7.81 17.26 -34.02
C GLY A 16 -8.15 16.54 -35.32
N CYS A 17 -9.32 15.89 -35.34
CA CYS A 17 -9.97 15.26 -36.50
C CYS A 17 -9.32 13.98 -37.08
N SER A 18 -9.26 12.91 -36.27
CA SER A 18 -9.35 11.48 -36.68
C SER A 18 -9.18 10.58 -35.44
N GLN A 19 -9.90 10.90 -34.37
CA GLN A 19 -9.45 10.62 -33.00
C GLN A 19 -9.65 9.17 -32.51
N GLN A 20 -10.33 8.31 -33.28
CA GLN A 20 -10.69 6.96 -32.80
C GLN A 20 -9.78 5.87 -33.39
N GLN A 21 -9.58 5.82 -34.71
CA GLN A 21 -8.65 4.88 -35.36
C GLN A 21 -7.18 5.14 -35.03
N ILE A 22 -6.79 6.41 -34.89
CA ILE A 22 -5.43 6.77 -34.47
C ILE A 22 -5.18 6.32 -33.02
N LYS A 23 -6.19 6.48 -32.15
CA LYS A 23 -6.11 6.11 -30.74
C LYS A 23 -6.03 4.58 -30.55
N GLU A 24 -6.79 3.80 -31.31
CA GLU A 24 -6.67 2.32 -31.30
C GLU A 24 -5.30 1.84 -31.78
N LYS A 25 -4.81 2.35 -32.92
CA LYS A 25 -3.49 1.97 -33.44
C LYS A 25 -2.34 2.37 -32.50
N LEU A 26 -2.46 3.52 -31.84
CA LEU A 26 -1.51 3.98 -30.82
C LEU A 26 -1.57 3.11 -29.56
N ILE A 27 -2.78 2.72 -29.11
CA ILE A 27 -2.98 1.81 -27.98
C ILE A 27 -2.35 0.45 -28.28
N ASP A 28 -2.50 -0.09 -29.49
CA ASP A 28 -1.93 -1.37 -29.89
C ASP A 28 -0.40 -1.36 -29.92
N GLN A 29 0.21 -0.29 -30.48
CA GLN A 29 1.66 -0.13 -30.45
C GLN A 29 2.21 0.07 -29.03
N THR A 30 1.48 0.80 -28.20
CA THR A 30 1.85 1.02 -26.79
C THR A 30 1.72 -0.27 -25.99
N ALA A 31 0.68 -1.08 -26.22
CA ALA A 31 0.48 -2.36 -25.55
C ALA A 31 1.59 -3.37 -25.88
N ASN A 32 1.99 -3.48 -27.15
CA ASN A 32 3.10 -4.34 -27.56
C ASN A 32 4.43 -3.91 -26.94
N THR A 33 4.68 -2.60 -26.83
CA THR A 33 5.87 -2.07 -26.16
C THR A 33 5.81 -2.28 -24.65
N ALA A 34 4.63 -2.14 -24.06
CA ALA A 34 4.39 -2.33 -22.64
C ALA A 34 4.62 -3.79 -22.21
N GLU A 35 4.22 -4.77 -23.03
CA GLU A 35 4.46 -6.20 -22.74
C GLU A 35 5.96 -6.51 -22.61
N VAL A 36 6.80 -5.87 -23.44
CA VAL A 36 8.28 -5.97 -23.35
C VAL A 36 8.82 -5.31 -22.07
N MET A 37 8.09 -4.34 -21.51
CA MET A 37 8.46 -3.64 -20.27
C MET A 37 7.93 -4.32 -19.00
N LYS A 38 7.12 -5.39 -19.13
CA LYS A 38 6.49 -6.09 -18.01
C LYS A 38 7.48 -6.56 -16.96
N GLU A 39 8.47 -7.35 -17.36
CA GLU A 39 9.48 -7.91 -16.45
C GLU A 39 10.28 -6.80 -15.76
N LYS A 40 10.61 -5.74 -16.49
CA LYS A 40 11.29 -4.57 -15.92
C LYS A 40 10.42 -3.85 -14.89
N LEU A 41 9.12 -3.73 -15.13
CA LEU A 41 8.21 -3.07 -14.21
C LEU A 41 7.99 -3.92 -12.94
N ILE A 42 7.92 -5.24 -13.08
CA ILE A 42 7.88 -6.20 -11.96
C ILE A 42 9.17 -6.09 -11.14
N GLU A 43 10.34 -6.07 -11.78
CA GLU A 43 11.63 -5.89 -11.12
C GLU A 43 11.68 -4.56 -10.35
N LEU A 44 11.25 -3.45 -10.96
CA LEU A 44 11.19 -2.14 -10.31
C LEU A 44 10.21 -2.12 -9.13
N ALA A 45 9.04 -2.74 -9.28
CA ALA A 45 8.08 -2.90 -8.20
C ALA A 45 8.70 -3.69 -7.03
N SER A 46 9.34 -4.81 -7.33
CA SER A 46 10.08 -5.63 -6.36
C SER A 46 11.13 -4.83 -5.61
N LYS A 47 12.03 -4.16 -6.34
CA LYS A 47 13.13 -3.38 -5.78
C LYS A 47 12.64 -2.25 -4.88
N ARG A 48 11.49 -1.69 -5.19
CA ARG A 48 10.86 -0.60 -4.45
C ARG A 48 9.81 -1.08 -3.43
N GLY A 49 9.67 -2.40 -3.29
CA GLY A 49 8.80 -3.07 -2.35
C GLY A 49 7.30 -3.05 -2.67
N PHE A 50 6.85 -2.67 -3.86
CA PHE A 50 5.42 -2.74 -4.18
C PHE A 50 4.96 -4.15 -4.52
N ASN A 51 3.66 -4.35 -4.32
CA ASN A 51 2.97 -5.55 -4.69
C ASN A 51 3.05 -5.80 -6.21
N GLN A 52 3.82 -6.83 -6.58
CA GLN A 52 4.02 -7.26 -7.97
C GLN A 52 2.74 -7.80 -8.60
N GLU A 53 1.80 -8.35 -7.82
CA GLU A 53 0.51 -8.84 -8.32
C GLU A 53 -0.32 -7.73 -8.93
N ILE A 54 -0.22 -6.50 -8.38
CA ILE A 54 -0.87 -5.35 -9.00
C ILE A 54 -0.31 -5.13 -10.40
N VAL A 55 1.02 -5.19 -10.54
CA VAL A 55 1.67 -5.05 -11.85
C VAL A 55 1.21 -6.16 -12.79
N TYR A 56 1.19 -7.43 -12.37
CA TYR A 56 0.66 -8.54 -13.17
C TYR A 56 -0.80 -8.30 -13.61
N ASP A 57 -1.66 -7.81 -12.72
CA ASP A 57 -3.05 -7.48 -13.01
C ASP A 57 -3.21 -6.31 -14.00
N LEU A 58 -2.27 -5.36 -14.05
CA LEU A 58 -2.28 -4.31 -15.08
C LEU A 58 -2.11 -4.89 -16.49
N PHE A 59 -1.39 -6.01 -16.63
CA PHE A 59 -1.12 -6.64 -17.91
C PHE A 59 -2.25 -7.55 -18.40
N LYS A 60 -3.13 -8.06 -17.52
CA LYS A 60 -4.27 -8.91 -17.92
C LYS A 60 -5.23 -8.21 -18.89
N ASP A 61 -5.46 -6.91 -18.69
CA ASP A 61 -6.31 -6.06 -19.56
C ASP A 61 -5.58 -4.78 -19.99
N LEU A 62 -4.34 -4.91 -20.47
CA LEU A 62 -3.42 -3.78 -20.66
C LEU A 62 -4.00 -2.63 -21.50
N LYS A 63 -4.77 -2.93 -22.55
CA LYS A 63 -5.42 -1.91 -23.39
C LYS A 63 -6.41 -1.04 -22.61
N GLU A 64 -7.19 -1.66 -21.73
CA GLU A 64 -8.16 -0.96 -20.87
C GLU A 64 -7.47 -0.23 -19.71
N ARG A 65 -6.27 -0.68 -19.33
CA ARG A 65 -5.52 -0.19 -18.17
C ARG A 65 -4.30 0.65 -18.54
N ILE A 66 -4.16 1.06 -19.80
CA ILE A 66 -2.92 1.68 -20.28
C ILE A 66 -2.56 2.98 -19.55
N ILE A 67 -3.57 3.74 -19.11
CA ILE A 67 -3.37 4.95 -18.29
C ILE A 67 -2.76 4.59 -16.94
N LEU A 68 -3.28 3.54 -16.29
CA LEU A 68 -2.80 3.07 -15.00
C LEU A 68 -1.41 2.44 -15.13
N PHE A 69 -1.16 1.68 -16.20
CA PHE A 69 0.17 1.19 -16.55
C PHE A 69 1.19 2.34 -16.70
N ASN A 70 0.86 3.38 -17.46
CA ASN A 70 1.74 4.54 -17.64
C ASN A 70 2.01 5.26 -16.32
N PHE A 71 0.99 5.38 -15.46
CA PHE A 71 1.16 5.92 -14.11
C PHE A 71 2.16 5.08 -13.30
N TYR A 72 1.98 3.75 -13.25
CA TYR A 72 2.89 2.84 -12.55
C TYR A 72 4.32 2.94 -13.09
N PHE A 73 4.48 2.94 -14.41
CA PHE A 73 5.78 3.08 -15.04
C PHE A 73 6.47 4.38 -14.65
N GLN A 74 5.77 5.51 -14.75
CA GLN A 74 6.34 6.82 -14.38
C GLN A 74 6.68 6.91 -12.89
N ALA A 75 5.86 6.31 -12.03
CA ALA A 75 6.06 6.33 -10.59
C ALA A 75 7.21 5.41 -10.15
N LEU A 76 7.34 4.24 -10.77
CA LEU A 76 8.39 3.25 -10.49
C LEU A 76 9.74 3.57 -11.15
N THR A 77 9.78 4.52 -12.09
CA THR A 77 11.03 4.99 -12.72
C THR A 77 11.48 6.35 -12.24
N GLU A 78 10.67 7.05 -11.44
CA GLU A 78 11.03 8.36 -10.87
C GLU A 78 12.19 8.21 -9.87
N ASP A 79 13.19 9.08 -9.97
CA ASP A 79 14.32 9.09 -9.04
C ASP A 79 13.83 9.36 -7.61
N ILE A 80 14.22 8.50 -6.69
CA ILE A 80 13.83 8.59 -5.28
C ILE A 80 14.91 9.38 -4.55
N THR A 81 14.52 10.50 -3.95
CA THR A 81 15.38 11.27 -3.03
C THR A 81 14.67 11.39 -1.69
N ILE A 82 15.30 10.88 -0.63
CA ILE A 82 14.79 10.99 0.74
C ILE A 82 15.62 12.05 1.49
N PRO A 83 14.99 13.08 2.05
CA PRO A 83 15.66 14.06 2.91
C PRO A 83 16.40 13.42 4.10
N ASN A 84 17.52 14.00 4.54
CA ASN A 84 18.36 13.41 5.58
C ASN A 84 17.67 13.33 6.96
N ASP A 85 16.86 14.33 7.31
CA ASP A 85 16.03 14.33 8.50
C ASP A 85 15.02 13.17 8.49
N SER A 86 14.43 12.89 7.33
CA SER A 86 13.58 11.71 7.15
C SER A 86 14.38 10.40 7.29
N LYS A 87 15.59 10.32 6.72
CA LYS A 87 16.46 9.14 6.92
C LYS A 87 16.75 8.88 8.40
N MET A 88 17.10 9.93 9.15
CA MET A 88 17.35 9.84 10.59
C MET A 88 16.12 9.33 11.35
N LEU A 89 14.93 9.89 11.07
CA LEU A 89 13.69 9.41 11.67
C LEU A 89 13.42 7.92 11.34
N ALA A 90 13.63 7.53 10.08
CA ALA A 90 13.42 6.14 9.67
C ALA A 90 14.41 5.19 10.37
N ASP A 91 15.66 5.61 10.55
CA ASP A 91 16.68 4.86 11.27
C ASP A 91 16.31 4.70 12.77
N ASP A 92 15.82 5.78 13.40
CA ASP A 92 15.34 5.77 14.79
C ASP A 92 14.12 4.86 14.97
N LEU A 93 13.12 4.97 14.08
CA LEU A 93 11.95 4.10 14.10
C LEU A 93 12.31 2.64 13.82
N ALA A 94 13.21 2.39 12.87
CA ALA A 94 13.70 1.05 12.59
C ALA A 94 14.39 0.44 13.81
N LYS A 95 15.14 1.24 14.57
CA LYS A 95 15.74 0.80 15.84
C LYS A 95 14.67 0.35 16.84
N ILE A 96 13.63 1.15 17.06
CA ILE A 96 12.49 0.81 17.93
C ILE A 96 11.83 -0.50 17.48
N ILE A 97 11.57 -0.66 16.18
CA ILE A 97 10.93 -1.87 15.63
C ILE A 97 11.80 -3.12 15.87
N LYS A 98 13.10 -3.01 15.62
CA LYS A 98 14.06 -4.13 15.77
C LYS A 98 14.29 -4.51 17.23
N GLU A 99 14.55 -3.51 18.07
CA GLU A 99 15.02 -3.72 19.44
C GLU A 99 13.87 -3.83 20.43
N ASP A 100 12.86 -2.97 20.34
CA ASP A 100 11.79 -2.94 21.32
C ASP A 100 10.69 -3.94 20.99
N ILE A 101 10.17 -3.96 19.76
CA ILE A 101 9.06 -4.87 19.41
C ILE A 101 9.55 -6.32 19.33
N GLY A 102 10.68 -6.53 18.67
CA GLY A 102 11.38 -7.81 18.62
C GLY A 102 10.72 -8.79 17.67
N GLY A 103 11.23 -8.85 16.44
CA GLY A 103 10.86 -9.86 15.47
C GLY A 103 9.54 -9.61 14.72
N PRO A 104 9.24 -10.48 13.73
CA PRO A 104 7.94 -10.50 13.08
C PRO A 104 6.86 -10.90 14.10
N ILE A 105 5.68 -10.33 13.93
CA ILE A 105 4.51 -10.74 14.68
C ILE A 105 3.88 -11.93 13.95
N ASN A 106 3.47 -12.92 14.72
CA ASN A 106 2.67 -14.02 14.21
C ASN A 106 1.34 -14.09 14.98
N ASP A 107 0.59 -15.10 14.61
CA ASP A 107 -0.64 -15.55 15.21
C ASP A 107 -0.66 -15.59 16.76
N THR A 108 0.50 -15.74 17.42
CA THR A 108 0.58 -15.74 18.88
C THR A 108 0.29 -14.38 19.52
N LEU A 109 0.29 -13.28 18.75
CA LEU A 109 -0.12 -11.95 19.24
C LEU A 109 -1.47 -11.96 19.95
N PHE A 110 -2.40 -12.82 19.49
CA PHE A 110 -3.77 -12.91 19.99
C PHE A 110 -3.99 -14.10 20.92
N GLU A 111 -2.93 -14.79 21.34
CA GLU A 111 -3.04 -15.95 22.23
C GLU A 111 -3.09 -15.54 23.70
N ASP A 112 -2.32 -14.52 24.08
CA ASP A 112 -2.28 -13.98 25.43
C ASP A 112 -2.43 -12.45 25.48
N TYR A 113 -3.19 -11.96 26.46
CA TYR A 113 -3.51 -10.55 26.60
C TYR A 113 -2.28 -9.68 26.91
N GLU A 114 -1.29 -10.20 27.63
CA GLU A 114 -0.12 -9.39 28.03
C GLU A 114 0.84 -9.17 26.86
N THR A 115 1.00 -10.16 25.98
CA THR A 115 1.71 -10.02 24.70
C THR A 115 0.95 -9.09 23.77
N PHE A 116 -0.37 -9.27 23.60
CA PHE A 116 -1.20 -8.33 22.85
C PHE A 116 -0.99 -6.90 23.35
N LYS A 117 -1.17 -6.68 24.65
CA LYS A 117 -1.03 -5.38 25.31
C LYS A 117 0.36 -4.78 25.07
N ARG A 118 1.42 -5.54 25.35
CA ARG A 118 2.81 -5.10 25.20
C ARG A 118 3.12 -4.69 23.76
N GLN A 119 2.79 -5.54 22.78
CA GLN A 119 3.07 -5.24 21.38
C GLN A 119 2.21 -4.09 20.85
N THR A 120 0.94 -4.02 21.27
CA THR A 120 0.04 -2.93 20.88
C THR A 120 0.51 -1.58 21.42
N TYR A 121 1.03 -1.51 22.65
CA TYR A 121 1.62 -0.27 23.17
C TYR A 121 2.79 0.22 22.32
N ARG A 122 3.65 -0.68 21.87
CA ARG A 122 4.82 -0.33 21.05
C ARG A 122 4.42 0.10 19.64
N ILE A 123 3.46 -0.59 19.03
CA ILE A 123 2.86 -0.17 17.75
C ILE A 123 2.22 1.22 17.90
N ASN A 124 1.48 1.45 18.98
CA ASN A 124 0.88 2.76 19.27
C ASN A 124 1.93 3.87 19.46
N HIS A 125 3.09 3.55 20.05
CA HIS A 125 4.19 4.51 20.17
C HIS A 125 4.78 4.90 18.80
N ILE A 126 4.92 3.93 17.88
CA ILE A 126 5.32 4.21 16.49
C ILE A 126 4.28 5.12 15.82
N ILE A 127 2.98 4.83 15.99
CA ILE A 127 1.89 5.66 15.45
C ILE A 127 1.92 7.09 15.99
N GLU A 128 2.14 7.26 17.29
CA GLU A 128 2.27 8.58 17.91
C GLU A 128 3.41 9.37 17.28
N THR A 129 4.58 8.75 17.14
CA THR A 129 5.77 9.37 16.52
C THR A 129 5.48 9.80 15.08
N ILE A 130 4.81 8.97 14.29
CA ILE A 130 4.42 9.29 12.91
C ILE A 130 3.44 10.45 12.87
N ASN A 131 2.38 10.40 13.70
CA ASN A 131 1.37 11.45 13.76
C ASN A 131 1.97 12.80 14.15
N GLU A 132 2.92 12.81 15.09
CA GLU A 132 3.61 14.01 15.52
C GLU A 132 4.51 14.58 14.42
N HIS A 133 5.30 13.73 13.76
CA HIS A 133 6.27 14.15 12.75
C HIS A 133 5.60 14.54 11.43
N PHE A 134 4.75 13.66 10.89
CA PHE A 134 4.09 13.85 9.60
C PHE A 134 2.75 14.57 9.69
N LYS A 135 2.29 14.95 10.89
CA LYS A 135 0.98 15.59 11.11
C LYS A 135 -0.17 14.74 10.55
N THR A 136 -0.05 13.41 10.65
CA THR A 136 -1.09 12.45 10.31
C THR A 136 -2.06 12.23 11.48
N GLU A 137 -3.17 11.54 11.22
CA GLU A 137 -4.19 11.22 12.22
C GLU A 137 -4.51 9.71 12.28
N ILE A 138 -3.47 8.89 12.15
CA ILE A 138 -3.55 7.43 12.26
C ILE A 138 -4.09 7.07 13.65
N PRO A 139 -5.20 6.31 13.76
CA PRO A 139 -5.72 5.92 15.07
C PRO A 139 -4.77 4.98 15.79
N LYS A 140 -4.86 5.01 17.11
CA LYS A 140 -4.21 4.03 17.98
C LYS A 140 -5.12 2.83 18.17
N ILE A 141 -4.52 1.66 18.25
CA ILE A 141 -5.22 0.42 18.58
C ILE A 141 -5.64 0.48 20.05
N LYS A 142 -6.92 0.21 20.33
CA LYS A 142 -7.43 0.20 21.71
C LYS A 142 -6.76 -0.92 22.52
N VAL A 143 -6.26 -0.59 23.72
CA VAL A 143 -5.65 -1.57 24.64
C VAL A 143 -6.59 -1.81 25.81
N SER A 144 -7.51 -2.76 25.68
CA SER A 144 -8.33 -3.24 26.80
C SER A 144 -8.61 -4.74 26.68
N ARG A 145 -8.89 -5.39 27.81
CA ARG A 145 -9.19 -6.82 27.83
C ARG A 145 -10.45 -7.15 27.02
N GLU A 146 -11.49 -6.32 27.15
CA GLU A 146 -12.71 -6.44 26.35
C GLU A 146 -12.43 -6.33 24.84
N TYR A 147 -11.55 -5.39 24.45
CA TYR A 147 -11.17 -5.24 23.05
C TYR A 147 -10.41 -6.47 22.57
N TYR A 148 -9.40 -6.91 23.31
CA TYR A 148 -8.66 -8.14 23.02
C TYR A 148 -9.56 -9.38 22.83
N GLU A 149 -10.56 -9.58 23.70
CA GLU A 149 -11.48 -10.71 23.53
C GLU A 149 -12.33 -10.58 22.25
N LYS A 150 -12.77 -9.37 21.89
CA LYS A 150 -13.42 -9.11 20.60
C LYS A 150 -12.49 -9.42 19.42
N LEU A 151 -11.22 -8.99 19.52
CA LEU A 151 -10.19 -9.28 18.52
C LEU A 151 -9.94 -10.77 18.35
N LYS A 152 -9.86 -11.51 19.46
CA LYS A 152 -9.62 -12.96 19.46
C LYS A 152 -10.73 -13.73 18.74
N VAL A 153 -11.98 -13.27 18.87
CA VAL A 153 -13.12 -13.82 18.12
C VAL A 153 -13.02 -13.45 16.64
N ALA A 154 -12.72 -12.18 16.32
CA ALA A 154 -12.59 -11.71 14.94
C ALA A 154 -11.36 -12.26 14.20
N ARG A 155 -10.30 -12.69 14.91
CA ARG A 155 -9.17 -13.43 14.32
C ARG A 155 -9.64 -14.70 13.64
N LYS A 156 -10.65 -15.39 14.19
CA LYS A 156 -11.23 -16.59 13.57
C LYS A 156 -11.93 -16.28 12.24
N THR A 157 -12.22 -15.00 11.95
CA THR A 157 -12.90 -14.53 10.75
C THR A 157 -11.98 -13.73 9.80
N MET A 158 -10.65 -13.97 9.85
CA MET A 158 -9.63 -13.42 8.94
C MET A 158 -9.36 -11.89 8.98
N SER A 159 -10.14 -11.09 9.72
CA SER A 159 -10.10 -9.62 9.64
C SER A 159 -8.81 -8.94 10.14
N TYR A 160 -7.90 -9.69 10.77
CA TYR A 160 -6.64 -9.19 11.35
C TYR A 160 -5.38 -9.65 10.63
N VAL A 161 -5.51 -10.53 9.63
CA VAL A 161 -4.38 -11.00 8.81
C VAL A 161 -3.67 -9.82 8.13
N PRO A 162 -4.38 -8.83 7.52
CA PRO A 162 -3.72 -7.69 6.88
C PRO A 162 -2.82 -6.90 7.84
N LEU A 163 -3.24 -6.70 9.09
CA LEU A 163 -2.47 -5.98 10.10
C LEU A 163 -1.16 -6.69 10.47
N VAL A 164 -1.21 -8.02 10.60
CA VAL A 164 -0.03 -8.84 10.88
C VAL A 164 0.92 -8.79 9.69
N ASP A 165 0.40 -8.90 8.48
CA ASP A 165 1.19 -8.85 7.25
C ASP A 165 1.84 -7.48 7.04
N SER A 166 1.10 -6.37 7.22
CA SER A 166 1.66 -5.02 7.09
C SER A 166 2.69 -4.70 8.17
N TYR A 167 2.48 -5.16 9.41
CA TYR A 167 3.51 -5.08 10.44
C TYR A 167 4.77 -5.88 10.03
N ASN A 168 4.61 -7.11 9.55
CA ASN A 168 5.75 -7.94 9.15
C ASN A 168 6.53 -7.33 7.98
N ASN A 169 5.82 -6.77 7.00
CA ASN A 169 6.45 -6.03 5.91
C ASN A 169 7.23 -4.82 6.45
N LEU A 170 6.67 -4.07 7.40
CA LEU A 170 7.37 -2.99 8.08
C LEU A 170 8.63 -3.49 8.80
N TYR A 171 8.51 -4.57 9.58
CA TYR A 171 9.63 -5.22 10.26
C TYR A 171 10.75 -5.61 9.29
N TYR A 172 10.45 -6.32 8.20
CA TYR A 172 11.46 -6.72 7.22
C TYR A 172 12.10 -5.52 6.50
N SER A 173 11.34 -4.46 6.23
CA SER A 173 11.93 -3.22 5.69
C SER A 173 12.81 -2.50 6.71
N SER A 174 12.50 -2.59 8.01
CA SER A 174 13.35 -2.00 9.08
C SER A 174 14.71 -2.68 9.20
N LEU A 175 14.81 -3.97 8.85
CA LEU A 175 16.08 -4.72 8.84
C LEU A 175 17.04 -4.22 7.75
N LYS A 176 16.53 -3.51 6.73
CA LYS A 176 17.33 -2.91 5.67
C LYS A 176 17.93 -1.56 6.07
N LEU A 177 17.58 -1.04 7.26
CA LEU A 177 18.00 0.27 7.75
C LEU A 177 18.97 0.15 8.94
N PRO A 178 19.99 1.04 9.04
CA PRO A 178 20.29 2.15 8.12
C PRO A 178 20.83 1.69 6.76
N SER A 179 20.71 2.54 5.74
CA SER A 179 21.03 2.19 4.35
C SER A 179 21.72 3.34 3.60
N ASP A 180 22.53 3.01 2.60
CA ASP A 180 23.01 3.96 1.59
C ASP A 180 22.03 4.14 0.42
N LYS A 181 21.07 3.21 0.27
CA LYS A 181 20.07 3.18 -0.80
C LYS A 181 18.76 3.85 -0.38
N ASN A 182 18.34 4.87 -1.12
CA ASN A 182 17.07 5.56 -0.92
C ASN A 182 15.85 4.63 -1.06
N GLU A 183 15.97 3.57 -1.87
CA GLU A 183 14.91 2.59 -2.06
C GLU A 183 14.54 1.86 -0.77
N HIS A 184 15.51 1.59 0.12
CA HIS A 184 15.22 0.92 1.40
C HIS A 184 14.40 1.83 2.33
N TYR A 185 14.73 3.11 2.40
CA TYR A 185 13.97 4.10 3.17
C TYR A 185 12.56 4.29 2.62
N TRP A 186 12.45 4.26 1.30
CA TRP A 186 11.18 4.45 0.62
C TRP A 186 10.24 3.26 0.82
N GLU A 187 10.77 2.03 0.73
CA GLU A 187 10.06 0.82 1.10
C GLU A 187 9.60 0.84 2.57
N PHE A 188 10.48 1.28 3.48
CA PHE A 188 10.16 1.43 4.90
C PHE A 188 8.98 2.37 5.13
N TYR A 189 9.02 3.58 4.58
CA TYR A 189 7.92 4.54 4.73
C TYR A 189 6.63 4.07 4.10
N LYS A 190 6.69 3.44 2.92
CA LYS A 190 5.51 2.86 2.28
C LYS A 190 4.87 1.81 3.21
N ASN A 191 5.65 0.87 3.74
CA ASN A 191 5.14 -0.14 4.69
C ASN A 191 4.60 0.49 5.99
N LEU A 192 5.25 1.56 6.47
CA LEU A 192 4.82 2.30 7.65
C LEU A 192 3.42 2.91 7.47
N PHE A 193 3.17 3.55 6.33
CA PHE A 193 1.85 4.13 6.03
C PHE A 193 0.80 3.07 5.72
N LEU A 194 1.17 1.92 5.13
CA LEU A 194 0.26 0.79 4.94
C LEU A 194 -0.21 0.21 6.27
N LEU A 195 0.71 0.03 7.23
CA LEU A 195 0.34 -0.37 8.60
C LEU A 195 -0.66 0.61 9.21
N GLY A 196 -0.42 1.92 9.05
CA GLY A 196 -1.36 2.95 9.50
C GLY A 196 -2.75 2.86 8.86
N ALA A 197 -2.81 2.53 7.56
CA ALA A 197 -4.07 2.33 6.85
C ALA A 197 -4.84 1.10 7.36
N ASP A 198 -4.16 -0.03 7.59
CA ASP A 198 -4.78 -1.24 8.15
C ASP A 198 -5.33 -1.01 9.55
N ILE A 199 -4.60 -0.28 10.40
CA ILE A 199 -5.07 0.09 11.74
C ILE A 199 -6.31 0.98 11.65
N ALA A 200 -6.33 1.94 10.73
CA ALA A 200 -7.49 2.80 10.53
C ALA A 200 -8.73 2.06 10.05
N PHE A 201 -8.52 1.05 9.20
CA PHE A 201 -9.57 0.17 8.75
C PHE A 201 -10.15 -0.67 9.90
N ILE A 202 -9.28 -1.27 10.71
CA ILE A 202 -9.65 -2.11 11.85
C ILE A 202 -10.36 -1.34 12.95
N GLU A 203 -9.89 -0.14 13.30
CA GLU A 203 -10.48 0.70 14.34
C GLU A 203 -11.82 1.33 13.91
N GLY A 204 -12.36 0.95 12.75
CA GLY A 204 -13.70 1.32 12.31
C GLY A 204 -13.87 2.80 11.98
N LYS A 205 -12.78 3.54 11.80
CA LYS A 205 -12.84 4.97 11.44
C LYS A 205 -13.23 5.21 9.97
N ILE A 206 -13.09 4.21 9.10
CA ILE A 206 -13.53 4.29 7.70
C ILE A 206 -14.52 3.16 7.43
N GLY A 207 -15.79 3.51 7.22
CA GLY A 207 -16.84 2.56 6.87
C GLY A 207 -16.65 1.98 5.46
N TYR A 208 -17.18 0.78 5.25
CA TYR A 208 -17.08 -0.08 4.06
C TYR A 208 -17.75 0.47 2.77
N ARG A 209 -17.57 1.75 2.44
CA ARG A 209 -18.05 2.30 1.15
C ARG A 209 -17.06 1.97 0.04
N ALA A 210 -17.50 1.98 -1.22
CA ALA A 210 -16.74 1.53 -2.39
C ALA A 210 -15.23 1.86 -2.35
N ALA A 211 -14.36 0.93 -2.77
CA ALA A 211 -12.90 1.00 -2.59
C ALA A 211 -12.25 2.35 -2.97
N PHE A 212 -12.73 3.01 -4.03
CA PHE A 212 -12.24 4.35 -4.40
C PHE A 212 -12.64 5.44 -3.40
N LYS A 213 -13.90 5.47 -2.97
CA LYS A 213 -14.38 6.43 -1.97
C LYS A 213 -13.70 6.18 -0.63
N SER A 214 -13.51 4.92 -0.25
CA SER A 214 -12.76 4.56 0.95
C SER A 214 -11.28 4.94 0.86
N THR A 215 -10.60 4.75 -0.28
CA THR A 215 -9.20 5.19 -0.42
C THR A 215 -9.06 6.71 -0.21
N TRP A 216 -9.96 7.49 -0.79
CA TRP A 216 -10.01 8.94 -0.60
C TRP A 216 -10.35 9.33 0.84
N GLU A 217 -11.34 8.69 1.45
CA GLU A 217 -11.74 8.92 2.84
C GLU A 217 -10.60 8.55 3.82
N ILE A 218 -9.89 7.43 3.62
CA ILE A 218 -8.69 7.03 4.38
C ILE A 218 -7.63 8.11 4.23
N SER A 219 -7.28 8.47 2.99
CA SER A 219 -6.28 9.49 2.70
C SER A 219 -6.55 10.80 3.44
N ASN A 220 -7.79 11.31 3.37
CA ASN A 220 -8.15 12.58 3.97
C ASN A 220 -8.24 12.50 5.50
N THR A 221 -8.87 11.45 6.02
CA THR A 221 -9.06 11.26 7.47
C THR A 221 -7.72 11.09 8.15
N LEU A 222 -6.80 10.35 7.55
CA LEU A 222 -5.47 10.10 8.13
C LEU A 222 -4.45 11.18 7.75
N LYS A 223 -4.82 12.14 6.89
CA LYS A 223 -3.92 13.14 6.30
C LYS A 223 -2.69 12.52 5.61
N LEU A 224 -2.89 11.40 4.89
CA LEU A 224 -1.80 10.69 4.20
C LEU A 224 -1.14 11.53 3.11
N TYR A 225 -1.73 12.65 2.68
CA TYR A 225 -1.07 13.57 1.75
C TYR A 225 0.29 14.06 2.26
N ASN A 226 0.53 14.04 3.58
CA ASN A 226 1.83 14.37 4.18
C ASN A 226 2.91 13.31 3.89
N ALA A 227 2.52 12.09 3.51
CA ALA A 227 3.46 11.06 3.04
C ALA A 227 4.22 11.49 1.77
N LYS A 228 3.72 12.49 1.02
CA LYS A 228 4.43 13.08 -0.12
C LYS A 228 5.80 13.64 0.26
N GLY A 229 6.00 14.06 1.51
CA GLY A 229 7.28 14.56 1.99
C GLY A 229 8.42 13.54 1.89
N VAL A 230 8.09 12.24 1.94
CA VAL A 230 9.06 11.14 1.86
C VAL A 230 8.86 10.26 0.63
N LEU A 231 7.63 10.14 0.11
CA LEU A 231 7.35 9.30 -1.06
C LEU A 231 7.37 10.07 -2.39
N GLY A 232 7.32 11.40 -2.36
CA GLY A 232 7.06 12.22 -3.55
C GLY A 232 5.62 12.08 -4.05
N ASN A 233 5.25 12.87 -5.07
CA ASN A 233 3.88 12.87 -5.59
C ASN A 233 3.46 11.54 -6.21
N LYS A 234 4.33 10.90 -7.00
CA LYS A 234 3.99 9.65 -7.67
C LYS A 234 4.09 8.45 -6.73
N GLY A 235 5.06 8.42 -5.81
CA GLY A 235 5.13 7.41 -4.76
C GLY A 235 3.92 7.45 -3.83
N TYR A 236 3.45 8.64 -3.48
CA TYR A 236 2.16 8.79 -2.79
C TYR A 236 0.98 8.22 -3.60
N GLY A 237 0.94 8.45 -4.91
CA GLY A 237 -0.10 7.85 -5.75
C GLY A 237 -0.03 6.32 -5.80
N LEU A 238 1.18 5.73 -5.78
CA LEU A 238 1.34 4.27 -5.67
C LEU A 238 0.88 3.75 -4.31
N LEU A 239 1.20 4.44 -3.20
CA LEU A 239 0.67 4.12 -1.88
C LEU A 239 -0.86 4.10 -1.87
N LEU A 240 -1.50 5.13 -2.44
CA LEU A 240 -2.97 5.15 -2.56
C LEU A 240 -3.50 4.00 -3.41
N SER A 241 -2.76 3.62 -4.47
CA SER A 241 -3.14 2.46 -5.27
C SER A 241 -3.04 1.16 -4.49
N GLU A 242 -2.02 0.95 -3.66
CA GLU A 242 -1.93 -0.24 -2.81
C GLU A 242 -3.06 -0.28 -1.78
N ILE A 243 -3.34 0.83 -1.11
CA ILE A 243 -4.50 0.95 -0.19
C ILE A 243 -5.80 0.59 -0.94
N HIS A 244 -5.99 1.09 -2.16
CA HIS A 244 -7.16 0.73 -2.98
C HIS A 244 -7.28 -0.78 -3.23
N TRP A 245 -6.18 -1.42 -3.60
CA TRP A 245 -6.15 -2.86 -3.88
C TRP A 245 -6.34 -3.70 -2.61
N LEU A 246 -5.76 -3.28 -1.48
CA LEU A 246 -5.98 -3.88 -0.17
C LEU A 246 -7.47 -3.87 0.19
N ILE A 247 -8.11 -2.70 0.12
CA ILE A 247 -9.56 -2.57 0.37
C ILE A 247 -10.36 -3.45 -0.58
N ARG A 248 -10.00 -3.49 -1.87
CA ARG A 248 -10.69 -4.30 -2.87
C ARG A 248 -10.56 -5.80 -2.58
N ALA A 249 -9.40 -6.28 -2.16
CA ALA A 249 -9.19 -7.67 -1.80
C ALA A 249 -10.04 -8.07 -0.60
N GLU A 250 -10.08 -7.24 0.45
CA GLU A 250 -10.89 -7.50 1.64
C GLU A 250 -12.40 -7.43 1.36
N ILE A 251 -12.86 -6.44 0.59
CA ILE A 251 -14.27 -6.40 0.13
C ILE A 251 -14.60 -7.63 -0.72
N GLY A 252 -13.69 -8.02 -1.61
CA GLY A 252 -13.86 -9.19 -2.48
C GLY A 252 -14.04 -10.47 -1.67
N LYS A 253 -13.19 -10.70 -0.67
CA LYS A 253 -13.28 -11.84 0.25
C LYS A 253 -14.56 -11.79 1.08
N GLY A 254 -14.87 -10.66 1.73
CA GLY A 254 -16.08 -10.50 2.52
C GLY A 254 -17.37 -10.70 1.72
N TRP A 255 -17.39 -10.31 0.44
CA TRP A 255 -18.51 -10.56 -0.46
C TRP A 255 -18.63 -12.03 -0.88
N VAL A 256 -17.49 -12.71 -1.08
CA VAL A 256 -17.46 -14.15 -1.36
C VAL A 256 -17.94 -14.94 -0.14
N ASP A 257 -17.43 -14.62 1.05
CA ASP A 257 -17.81 -15.27 2.31
C ASP A 257 -19.30 -15.06 2.62
N LEU A 258 -19.84 -13.86 2.36
CA LEU A 258 -21.27 -13.57 2.47
C LEU A 258 -22.08 -14.39 1.45
N LYS A 259 -21.67 -14.43 0.18
CA LYS A 259 -22.34 -15.25 -0.84
C LYS A 259 -22.35 -16.73 -0.46
N ASP A 260 -21.26 -17.24 0.07
CA ASP A 260 -21.16 -18.64 0.50
C ASP A 260 -21.99 -18.91 1.76
N ALA A 261 -22.08 -17.95 2.69
CA ALA A 261 -23.02 -18.04 3.81
C ALA A 261 -24.48 -18.04 3.36
N LEU A 262 -24.84 -17.19 2.41
CA LEU A 262 -26.20 -17.11 1.84
C LEU A 262 -26.57 -18.38 1.06
N ARG A 263 -25.63 -18.97 0.29
CA ARG A 263 -25.81 -20.27 -0.37
C ARG A 263 -25.99 -21.41 0.62
N ARG A 264 -25.17 -21.46 1.68
CA ARG A 264 -25.31 -22.48 2.75
C ARG A 264 -26.63 -22.36 3.50
N ALA A 265 -27.22 -21.17 3.54
CA ALA A 265 -28.52 -20.91 4.13
C ALA A 265 -29.70 -21.05 3.13
N GLU A 266 -29.43 -21.49 1.89
CA GLU A 266 -30.42 -21.63 0.80
C GLU A 266 -31.20 -20.33 0.50
N LEU A 267 -30.59 -19.17 0.75
CA LEU A 267 -31.21 -17.85 0.49
C LEU A 267 -30.94 -17.33 -0.93
N ILE A 268 -29.94 -17.90 -1.60
CA ILE A 268 -29.58 -17.69 -3.01
C ILE A 268 -28.99 -18.96 -3.63
#